data_AF-A0A1L7XGS0-F1
#
_entry.id   AF-A0A1L7XGS0-F1
#
_cell.length_a   1.000
_cell.length_b   1.000
_cell.length_c   1.000
_cell.angle_alpha   90.00
_cell.angle_beta   90.00
_cell.angle_gamma   90.00
#
_symmetry.space_group_name_H-M   'P 1'
#
loop_
_entity.id
_entity.type
_entity.pdbx_description
1 polymer ?
#
loop_
_entity_poly.entity_id
_entity_poly.type
_entity_poly.pdbx_seq_one_letter_code
_entity_poly.pdbx_strand_id
1 'polypeptide(L)'
;MKSPLINALPREIRDQIFQYVLVSPTGYISLVEAASDDWPWRHLKEPLKIVPTLADGTILEDVTINLSILLVCKQIYHESKDLLWKHNTLRIQRPADLNSFMVWDSLSNQLSRQLQSVELKFDLFVPRKFADTQKALQTFIEWSRNGALKKFCLVFTKRVNRRTGHDESFQEVLGRWRGLPVWGATPPPSISDCEKYMALLRSLDSPEKGFAYGVAKKMFLDTGLWTRSPLEKLMWLRRWLPFHPQWFAEELNHAVGGELWMDGVLCYKDGVKIEDVFDMSKLPRFLQNIATETATQA
;
A
#
# COMPACT_ATOMS: atom_id res chain seq x y z
N MET A 1 19.98 33.97 -16.58
CA MET A 1 18.87 34.95 -16.63
C MET A 1 17.97 34.70 -15.43
N LYS A 2 17.76 35.68 -14.53
CA LYS A 2 16.77 35.54 -13.44
C LYS A 2 15.38 35.55 -14.11
N SER A 3 14.58 34.49 -13.96
CA SER A 3 13.16 34.55 -14.36
C SER A 3 12.48 35.64 -13.52
N PRO A 4 12.11 36.79 -14.11
CA PRO A 4 11.67 37.95 -13.33
C PRO A 4 10.23 37.77 -12.82
N LEU A 5 9.42 36.96 -13.50
CA LEU A 5 7.99 36.84 -13.21
C LEU A 5 7.71 36.10 -11.90
N ILE A 6 8.21 34.87 -11.72
CA ILE A 6 7.92 34.11 -10.49
C ILE A 6 8.52 34.78 -9.26
N ASN A 7 9.75 35.32 -9.35
CA ASN A 7 10.42 35.91 -8.19
C ASN A 7 9.82 37.26 -7.75
N ALA A 8 9.08 37.94 -8.63
CA ALA A 8 8.38 39.17 -8.30
C ALA A 8 7.05 38.94 -7.56
N LEU A 9 6.51 37.72 -7.60
CA LEU A 9 5.27 37.37 -6.90
C LEU A 9 5.50 37.29 -5.38
N PRO A 10 4.50 37.65 -4.54
CA PRO A 10 4.54 37.39 -3.10
C PRO A 10 4.77 35.91 -2.78
N ARG A 11 5.35 35.62 -1.61
CA ARG A 11 5.73 34.25 -1.21
C ARG A 11 4.53 33.30 -1.21
N GLU A 12 3.39 33.79 -0.75
CA GLU A 12 2.14 33.05 -0.63
C GLU A 12 1.64 32.57 -1.99
N ILE A 13 1.74 33.42 -3.02
CA ILE A 13 1.36 33.07 -4.38
C ILE A 13 2.35 32.06 -4.98
N ARG A 14 3.65 32.21 -4.71
CA ARG A 14 4.66 31.22 -5.14
C ARG A 14 4.39 29.85 -4.52
N ASP A 15 4.09 29.79 -3.23
CA ASP A 15 3.79 28.53 -2.55
C ASP A 15 2.56 27.84 -3.14
N GLN A 16 1.51 28.60 -3.49
CA GLN A 16 0.33 28.06 -4.19
C GLN A 16 0.69 27.49 -5.57
N ILE A 17 1.52 28.20 -6.35
CA ILE A 17 2.01 27.72 -7.65
C ILE A 17 2.83 26.44 -7.47
N PHE A 18 3.76 26.41 -6.51
CA PHE A 18 4.61 25.24 -6.28
C PHE A 18 3.78 24.04 -5.81
N GLN A 19 2.79 24.26 -4.95
CA GLN A 19 1.86 23.20 -4.55
C GLN A 19 1.08 22.67 -5.74
N TYR A 20 0.52 23.56 -6.57
CA TYR A 20 -0.22 23.16 -7.76
C TYR A 20 0.62 22.33 -8.75
N VAL A 21 1.90 22.67 -8.91
CA VAL A 21 2.80 21.99 -9.86
C VAL A 21 3.37 20.68 -9.30
N LEU A 22 3.71 20.63 -8.01
CA LEU A 22 4.46 19.51 -7.41
C LEU A 22 3.58 18.55 -6.59
N VAL A 23 2.38 18.94 -6.21
CA VAL A 23 1.48 18.11 -5.41
C VAL A 23 0.46 17.44 -6.31
N SER A 24 0.43 16.11 -6.27
CA SER A 24 -0.60 15.33 -6.95
C SER A 24 -1.97 15.69 -6.38
N PRO A 25 -3.00 15.90 -7.22
CA PRO A 25 -4.36 16.18 -6.74
C PRO A 25 -4.91 15.09 -5.80
N THR A 26 -4.43 13.85 -5.94
CA THR A 26 -4.83 12.71 -5.11
C THR A 26 -3.95 12.52 -3.88
N GLY A 27 -2.82 13.24 -3.80
CA GLY A 27 -1.77 13.00 -2.81
C GLY A 27 -0.96 11.71 -3.04
N TYR A 28 -1.17 11.00 -4.15
CA TYR A 28 -0.41 9.79 -4.50
C TYR A 28 0.34 9.99 -5.80
N ILE A 29 1.57 9.47 -5.82
CA ILE A 29 2.44 9.45 -7.00
C ILE A 29 3.02 8.06 -7.20
N SER A 30 3.34 7.70 -8.44
CA SER A 30 4.10 6.51 -8.80
C SER A 30 5.29 6.90 -9.68
N LEU A 31 6.34 6.08 -9.62
CA LEU A 31 7.50 6.19 -10.50
C LEU A 31 7.33 5.20 -11.63
N VAL A 32 7.30 5.68 -12.87
CA VAL A 32 7.09 4.85 -14.06
C VAL A 32 8.26 5.05 -15.01
N GLU A 33 8.77 3.95 -15.57
CA GLU A 33 9.78 4.02 -16.62
C GLU A 33 9.20 4.68 -17.86
N ALA A 34 9.92 5.63 -18.45
CA ALA A 34 9.50 6.21 -19.71
C ALA A 34 9.45 5.12 -20.79
N ALA A 35 8.24 4.85 -21.30
CA ALA A 35 8.03 4.02 -22.47
C ALA A 35 8.91 4.57 -23.61
N SER A 36 9.70 3.69 -24.20
CA SER A 36 10.66 4.04 -25.25
C SER A 36 10.23 3.30 -26.48
N ASP A 37 9.31 3.91 -27.22
CA ASP A 37 8.97 3.44 -28.55
C ASP A 37 10.08 3.78 -29.56
N ASP A 38 11.01 4.68 -29.22
CA ASP A 38 12.14 5.05 -30.06
C ASP A 38 13.42 4.25 -29.75
N TRP A 39 13.63 3.19 -30.54
CA TRP A 39 14.95 2.62 -30.83
C TRP A 39 15.73 3.60 -31.72
N PRO A 40 16.98 4.03 -31.43
CA PRO A 40 18.10 3.32 -30.78
C PRO A 40 18.72 4.03 -29.56
N TRP A 41 18.13 5.10 -29.02
CA TRP A 41 18.76 6.00 -28.04
C TRP A 41 18.54 5.61 -26.56
N ARG A 42 18.42 4.31 -26.25
CA ARG A 42 18.11 3.80 -24.88
C ARG A 42 19.07 4.31 -23.79
N HIS A 43 20.27 4.74 -24.16
CA HIS A 43 21.32 5.24 -23.28
C HIS A 43 21.17 6.73 -22.90
N LEU A 44 20.22 7.47 -23.50
CA LEU A 44 19.96 8.89 -23.21
C LEU A 44 18.65 9.12 -22.42
N LYS A 45 17.97 8.06 -21.98
CA LYS A 45 16.64 8.14 -21.37
C LYS A 45 16.63 9.00 -20.11
N GLU A 46 15.62 9.88 -20.00
CA GLU A 46 15.10 10.30 -18.70
C GLU A 46 14.62 9.03 -17.98
N PRO A 47 15.26 8.64 -16.86
CA PRO A 47 15.15 7.27 -16.39
C PRO A 47 13.77 6.97 -15.79
N LEU A 48 13.06 7.96 -15.25
CA LEU A 48 11.76 7.79 -14.58
C LEU A 48 10.87 9.03 -14.69
N LYS A 49 9.58 8.81 -14.93
CA LYS A 49 8.52 9.81 -14.83
C LYS A 49 7.84 9.71 -13.47
N ILE A 50 7.53 10.86 -12.88
CA ILE A 50 6.69 10.97 -11.69
C ILE A 50 5.28 11.27 -12.16
N VAL A 51 4.36 10.35 -11.90
CA VAL A 51 2.98 10.45 -12.39
C VAL A 51 2.00 10.38 -11.22
N PRO A 52 0.90 11.16 -11.24
CA PRO A 52 -0.18 11.02 -10.28
C PRO A 52 -0.82 9.64 -10.35
N THR A 53 -1.23 9.13 -9.19
CA THR A 53 -1.93 7.85 -9.09
C THR A 53 -3.27 8.04 -8.38
N LEU A 54 -4.35 7.50 -8.94
CA LEU A 54 -5.68 7.52 -8.34
C LEU A 54 -5.75 6.61 -7.11
N ALA A 55 -6.78 6.79 -6.28
CA ALA A 55 -6.97 6.04 -5.03
C ALA A 55 -7.08 4.52 -5.25
N ASP A 56 -7.69 4.09 -6.36
CA ASP A 56 -7.78 2.69 -6.80
C ASP A 56 -6.42 2.12 -7.28
N GLY A 57 -5.43 2.98 -7.52
CA GLY A 57 -4.12 2.65 -8.05
C GLY A 57 -3.98 2.82 -9.55
N THR A 58 -4.99 3.34 -10.24
CA THR A 58 -4.89 3.69 -11.66
C THR A 58 -3.86 4.80 -11.85
N ILE A 59 -2.89 4.55 -12.72
CA ILE A 59 -1.80 5.49 -13.02
C ILE A 59 -2.27 6.45 -14.13
N LEU A 60 -2.10 7.75 -13.93
CA LEU A 60 -2.44 8.77 -14.92
C LEU A 60 -1.20 9.06 -15.80
N GLU A 61 -0.91 8.17 -16.74
CA GLU A 61 0.32 8.25 -17.57
C GLU A 61 0.40 9.52 -18.42
N ASP A 62 -0.74 10.10 -18.80
CA ASP A 62 -0.82 11.35 -19.57
C ASP A 62 -0.43 12.59 -18.74
N VAL A 63 -0.34 12.47 -17.42
CA VAL A 63 -0.01 13.56 -16.51
C VAL A 63 1.34 13.29 -15.85
N THR A 64 2.33 14.13 -16.11
CA THR A 64 3.66 14.02 -15.49
C THR A 64 3.93 15.23 -14.60
N ILE A 65 4.36 14.99 -13.36
CA ILE A 65 4.86 16.03 -12.47
C ILE A 65 6.30 16.36 -12.88
N ASN A 66 6.47 17.53 -13.50
CA ASN A 66 7.75 17.96 -14.03
C ASN A 66 8.56 18.73 -12.96
N LEU A 67 9.78 18.28 -12.69
CA LEU A 67 10.69 18.87 -11.71
C LEU A 67 11.53 20.04 -12.27
N SER A 68 11.32 20.44 -13.53
CA SER A 68 12.03 21.56 -14.16
C SER A 68 11.91 22.87 -13.39
N ILE A 69 10.81 23.08 -12.66
CA ILE A 69 10.64 24.24 -11.79
C ILE A 69 11.73 24.33 -10.70
N LEU A 70 12.22 23.18 -10.21
CA LEU A 70 13.30 23.10 -9.22
C LEU A 70 14.64 23.54 -9.79
N LEU A 71 14.79 23.57 -11.12
CA LEU A 71 16.03 23.93 -11.82
C LEU A 71 16.10 25.42 -12.19
N VAL A 72 15.04 26.20 -11.95
CA VAL A 72 14.95 27.60 -12.41
C VAL A 72 15.96 28.51 -11.69
N CYS A 73 15.98 28.49 -10.36
CA CYS A 73 16.97 29.24 -9.57
C CYS A 73 17.12 28.68 -8.15
N LYS A 74 18.21 29.06 -7.47
CA LYS A 74 18.50 28.61 -6.09
C LYS A 74 17.38 28.94 -5.11
N GLN A 75 16.76 30.12 -5.24
CA GLN A 75 15.65 30.49 -4.38
C GLN A 75 14.51 29.49 -4.55
N ILE A 76 13.93 29.37 -5.74
CA ILE A 76 12.82 28.44 -6.04
C ILE A 76 13.16 27.02 -5.58
N TYR A 77 14.39 26.54 -5.86
CA TYR A 77 14.86 25.24 -5.39
C TYR A 77 14.70 25.09 -3.86
N HIS A 78 15.26 26.02 -3.08
CA HIS A 78 15.16 25.97 -1.61
C HIS A 78 13.74 26.12 -1.09
N GLU A 79 12.90 26.89 -1.79
CA GLU A 79 11.50 27.11 -1.40
C GLU A 79 10.61 25.89 -1.65
N SER A 80 10.94 25.04 -2.63
CA SER A 80 10.00 24.03 -3.16
C SER A 80 10.51 22.58 -3.18
N LYS A 81 11.81 22.32 -3.03
CA LYS A 81 12.42 20.98 -3.15
C LYS A 81 11.78 19.89 -2.29
N ASP A 82 11.19 20.26 -1.14
CA ASP A 82 10.60 19.32 -0.19
C ASP A 82 9.09 19.14 -0.38
N LEU A 83 8.43 19.99 -1.17
CA LEU A 83 6.97 19.98 -1.31
C LEU A 83 6.44 18.70 -1.94
N LEU A 84 7.11 18.20 -2.99
CA LEU A 84 6.77 16.94 -3.62
C LEU A 84 6.70 15.81 -2.59
N TRP A 85 7.74 15.63 -1.80
CA TRP A 85 7.85 14.47 -0.90
C TRP A 85 7.11 14.64 0.43
N LYS A 86 6.83 15.90 0.81
CA LYS A 86 6.06 16.23 2.02
C LYS A 86 4.56 15.99 1.84
N HIS A 87 4.03 16.27 0.66
CA HIS A 87 2.59 16.24 0.40
C HIS A 87 2.11 15.01 -0.37
N ASN A 88 3.02 14.26 -0.99
CA ASN A 88 2.67 13.05 -1.73
C ASN A 88 3.14 11.77 -1.03
N THR A 89 2.37 10.71 -1.21
CA THR A 89 2.72 9.34 -0.86
C THR A 89 3.19 8.61 -2.11
N LEU A 90 4.40 8.06 -2.06
CA LEU A 90 4.91 7.19 -3.12
C LEU A 90 4.19 5.84 -3.06
N ARG A 91 3.43 5.52 -4.11
CA ARG A 91 2.67 4.29 -4.24
C ARG A 91 3.39 3.30 -5.16
N ILE A 92 3.68 2.14 -4.60
CA ILE A 92 4.34 1.02 -5.28
C ILE A 92 3.31 -0.10 -5.46
N GLN A 93 3.03 -0.45 -6.71
CA GLN A 93 1.92 -1.35 -7.06
C GLN A 93 2.29 -2.83 -6.87
N ARG A 94 3.58 -3.14 -7.02
CA ARG A 94 4.13 -4.48 -6.81
C ARG A 94 5.51 -4.34 -6.14
N PRO A 95 5.86 -5.23 -5.20
CA PRO A 95 7.20 -5.23 -4.60
C PRO A 95 8.33 -5.30 -5.64
N ALA A 96 8.11 -6.04 -6.75
CA ALA A 96 9.06 -6.17 -7.84
C ALA A 96 9.30 -4.86 -8.62
N ASP A 97 8.41 -3.86 -8.54
CA ASP A 97 8.61 -2.58 -9.23
C ASP A 97 9.84 -1.84 -8.67
N LEU A 98 10.26 -2.13 -7.44
CA LEU A 98 11.51 -1.59 -6.89
C LEU A 98 12.76 -2.13 -7.59
N ASN A 99 12.68 -3.33 -8.16
CA ASN A 99 13.79 -3.96 -8.86
C ASN A 99 13.92 -3.49 -10.31
N SER A 100 12.85 -2.99 -10.93
CA SER A 100 12.88 -2.59 -12.34
C SER A 100 13.66 -1.29 -12.56
N PHE A 101 13.76 -0.45 -11.53
CA PHE A 101 14.49 0.80 -11.61
C PHE A 101 15.99 0.57 -11.82
N MET A 102 16.48 0.65 -13.07
CA MET A 102 17.90 0.44 -13.42
C MET A 102 18.88 1.37 -12.68
N VAL A 103 18.38 2.45 -12.08
CA VAL A 103 19.17 3.47 -11.34
C VAL A 103 18.94 3.36 -9.83
N TRP A 104 18.57 2.18 -9.33
CA TRP A 104 18.07 2.02 -7.97
C TRP A 104 19.03 2.51 -6.89
N ASP A 105 20.34 2.31 -7.02
CA ASP A 105 21.28 2.66 -5.94
C ASP A 105 21.36 4.17 -5.70
N SER A 106 21.40 4.99 -6.75
CA SER A 106 21.44 6.45 -6.58
C SER A 106 20.06 7.02 -6.26
N LEU A 107 19.00 6.48 -6.87
CA LEU A 107 17.63 6.88 -6.61
C LEU A 107 17.20 6.54 -5.18
N SER A 108 17.51 5.34 -4.69
CA SER A 108 17.22 4.89 -3.33
C SER A 108 17.85 5.82 -2.30
N ASN A 109 19.09 6.28 -2.54
CA ASN A 109 19.75 7.25 -1.66
C ASN A 109 19.10 8.63 -1.67
N GLN A 110 18.53 9.07 -2.79
CA GLN A 110 17.78 10.33 -2.86
C GLN A 110 16.40 10.21 -2.19
N LEU A 111 15.67 9.14 -2.51
CA LEU A 111 14.37 8.84 -1.95
C LEU A 111 14.45 8.67 -0.44
N SER A 112 15.44 7.94 0.08
CA SER A 112 15.62 7.77 1.52
C SER A 112 15.69 9.10 2.27
N ARG A 113 16.38 10.11 1.71
CA ARG A 113 16.58 11.42 2.36
C ARG A 113 15.36 12.33 2.31
N GLN A 114 14.45 12.15 1.36
CA GLN A 114 13.37 13.11 1.10
C GLN A 114 11.97 12.52 1.29
N LEU A 115 11.78 11.24 0.97
CA LEU A 115 10.49 10.57 0.99
C LEU A 115 9.95 10.44 2.41
N GLN A 116 8.77 11.02 2.67
CA GLN A 116 8.14 10.98 4.00
C GLN A 116 7.03 9.95 4.13
N SER A 117 6.41 9.53 3.02
CA SER A 117 5.31 8.58 3.02
C SER A 117 5.41 7.60 1.87
N VAL A 118 5.30 6.31 2.17
CA VAL A 118 5.27 5.24 1.17
C VAL A 118 4.05 4.34 1.39
N GLU A 119 3.47 3.89 0.30
CA GLU A 119 2.41 2.89 0.28
C GLU A 119 2.82 1.74 -0.64
N LEU A 120 2.79 0.52 -0.12
CA LEU A 120 3.08 -0.69 -0.87
C LEU A 120 1.81 -1.54 -0.98
N LYS A 121 1.37 -1.77 -2.22
CA LYS A 121 0.43 -2.83 -2.52
C LYS A 121 1.18 -4.15 -2.57
N PHE A 122 0.70 -5.12 -1.80
CA PHE A 122 1.34 -6.43 -1.72
C PHE A 122 0.31 -7.55 -1.60
N ASP A 123 0.74 -8.76 -1.94
CA ASP A 123 -0.09 -9.95 -1.87
C ASP A 123 0.36 -10.82 -0.70
N LEU A 124 -0.58 -11.21 0.16
CA LEU A 124 -0.31 -12.08 1.30
C LEU A 124 -0.17 -13.54 0.85
N PHE A 125 0.83 -14.24 1.39
CA PHE A 125 1.05 -15.67 1.18
C PHE A 125 1.17 -16.08 -0.29
N VAL A 126 1.93 -15.31 -1.08
CA VAL A 126 2.29 -15.66 -2.46
C VAL A 126 3.78 -16.01 -2.50
N PRO A 127 4.18 -17.30 -2.42
CA PRO A 127 5.58 -17.69 -2.25
C PRO A 127 6.52 -17.10 -3.30
N ARG A 128 6.09 -17.10 -4.57
CA ARG A 128 6.85 -16.51 -5.70
C ARG A 128 7.15 -15.01 -5.56
N LYS A 129 6.42 -14.28 -4.72
CA LYS A 129 6.60 -12.83 -4.47
C LYS A 129 7.30 -12.56 -3.14
N PHE A 130 7.64 -13.60 -2.37
CA PHE A 130 8.18 -13.43 -1.02
C PHE A 130 9.52 -12.68 -1.03
N ALA A 131 10.45 -13.08 -1.91
CA ALA A 131 11.76 -12.44 -2.01
C ALA A 131 11.66 -10.95 -2.38
N ASP A 132 10.81 -10.61 -3.36
CA ASP A 132 10.59 -9.21 -3.74
C ASP A 132 9.94 -8.41 -2.60
N THR A 133 8.98 -9.01 -1.89
CA THR A 133 8.31 -8.39 -0.74
C THR A 133 9.30 -8.16 0.41
N GLN A 134 10.13 -9.15 0.71
CA GLN A 134 11.17 -9.05 1.74
C GLN A 134 12.14 -7.92 1.41
N LYS A 135 12.66 -7.89 0.17
CA LYS A 135 13.58 -6.84 -0.28
C LYS A 135 12.94 -5.45 -0.19
N ALA A 136 11.69 -5.32 -0.67
CA ALA A 136 10.94 -4.06 -0.60
C ALA A 136 10.82 -3.53 0.84
N LEU A 137 10.40 -4.39 1.76
CA LEU A 137 10.24 -4.05 3.17
C LEU A 137 11.57 -3.68 3.82
N GLN A 138 12.65 -4.43 3.53
CA GLN A 138 13.99 -4.10 4.00
C GLN A 138 14.44 -2.72 3.54
N THR A 139 14.19 -2.36 2.27
CA THR A 139 14.50 -1.02 1.77
C THR A 139 13.73 0.07 2.50
N PHE A 140 12.44 -0.11 2.81
CA PHE A 140 11.69 0.90 3.57
C PHE A 140 12.14 1.00 5.02
N ILE A 141 12.54 -0.11 5.63
CA ILE A 141 13.14 -0.12 6.96
C ILE A 141 14.42 0.73 6.95
N GLU A 142 15.30 0.53 5.96
CA GLU A 142 16.51 1.34 5.78
C GLU A 142 16.19 2.82 5.58
N TRP A 143 15.19 3.15 4.73
CA TRP A 143 14.74 4.52 4.51
C TRP A 143 14.16 5.17 5.77
N SER A 144 13.56 4.38 6.67
CA SER A 144 13.08 4.91 7.94
C SER A 144 14.18 5.17 8.95
N ARG A 145 15.22 4.34 8.96
CA ARG A 145 16.35 4.44 9.92
C ARG A 145 17.35 5.51 9.53
N ASN A 146 17.65 5.60 8.25
CA ASN A 146 18.71 6.45 7.73
C ASN A 146 18.16 7.67 6.96
N GLY A 147 16.85 7.84 6.94
CA GLY A 147 16.18 8.76 6.03
C GLY A 147 15.03 9.54 6.67
N ALA A 148 14.12 10.02 5.84
CA ALA A 148 13.03 10.92 6.21
C ALA A 148 11.66 10.23 6.26
N LEU A 149 11.61 8.90 6.12
CA LEU A 149 10.35 8.16 6.06
C LEU A 149 9.63 8.22 7.41
N LYS A 150 8.42 8.79 7.42
CA LYS A 150 7.58 8.97 8.61
C LYS A 150 6.32 8.12 8.58
N LYS A 151 5.86 7.73 7.39
CA LYS A 151 4.60 7.02 7.18
C LYS A 151 4.83 5.83 6.26
N PHE A 152 4.41 4.66 6.71
CA PHE A 152 4.45 3.43 5.96
C PHE A 152 3.05 2.82 5.91
N CYS A 153 2.62 2.45 4.71
CA CYS A 153 1.31 1.86 4.51
C CYS A 153 1.40 0.58 3.68
N LEU A 154 0.82 -0.50 4.21
CA LEU A 154 0.61 -1.76 3.51
C LEU A 154 -0.84 -1.84 3.06
N VAL A 155 -1.06 -2.11 1.78
CA VAL A 155 -2.40 -2.27 1.23
C VAL A 155 -2.53 -3.66 0.63
N PHE A 156 -3.43 -4.44 1.22
CA PHE A 156 -3.91 -5.70 0.67
C PHE A 156 -5.25 -5.41 -0.02
N THR A 157 -5.22 -5.24 -1.34
CA THR A 157 -6.43 -5.03 -2.15
C THR A 157 -6.98 -6.34 -2.65
N LYS A 158 -8.31 -6.45 -2.72
CA LYS A 158 -8.99 -7.50 -3.49
C LYS A 158 -8.53 -7.42 -4.95
N ARG A 159 -7.86 -8.46 -5.46
CA ARG A 159 -7.41 -8.48 -6.86
C ARG A 159 -8.33 -9.35 -7.70
N VAL A 160 -8.96 -8.74 -8.70
CA VAL A 160 -9.63 -9.49 -9.77
C VAL A 160 -8.55 -10.15 -10.62
N ASN A 161 -8.45 -11.49 -10.58
CA ASN A 161 -7.58 -12.19 -11.51
C ASN A 161 -8.22 -12.15 -12.90
N ARG A 162 -7.70 -11.27 -13.77
CA ARG A 162 -8.21 -11.11 -15.14
C ARG A 162 -8.16 -12.39 -15.98
N ARG A 163 -7.32 -13.38 -15.64
CA ARG A 163 -7.19 -14.64 -16.39
C ARG A 163 -8.23 -15.67 -16.00
N THR A 164 -8.60 -15.73 -14.72
CA THR A 164 -9.55 -16.73 -14.20
C THR A 164 -10.94 -16.15 -13.93
N GLY A 165 -11.08 -14.82 -13.93
CA GLY A 165 -12.28 -14.13 -13.46
C GLY A 165 -12.54 -14.31 -11.96
N HIS A 166 -11.64 -14.99 -11.24
CA HIS A 166 -11.75 -15.24 -9.81
C HIS A 166 -10.94 -14.21 -9.03
N ASP A 167 -11.54 -13.63 -8.00
CA ASP A 167 -10.85 -12.66 -7.16
C ASP A 167 -9.91 -13.40 -6.19
N GLU A 168 -8.61 -13.05 -6.17
CA GLU A 168 -7.77 -13.33 -5.00
C GLU A 168 -8.37 -12.51 -3.85
N SER A 169 -9.25 -13.18 -3.12
CA SER A 169 -10.10 -12.58 -2.12
C SER A 169 -9.51 -12.85 -0.75
N PHE A 170 -9.81 -12.01 0.23
CA PHE A 170 -9.39 -12.20 1.62
C PHE A 170 -9.68 -13.62 2.13
N GLN A 171 -10.75 -14.24 1.63
CA GLN A 171 -11.12 -15.63 1.85
C GLN A 171 -10.05 -16.64 1.45
N GLU A 172 -9.38 -16.44 0.30
CA GLU A 172 -8.31 -17.33 -0.14
C GLU A 172 -7.10 -17.20 0.80
N VAL A 173 -6.76 -15.98 1.20
CA VAL A 173 -5.68 -15.74 2.16
C VAL A 173 -5.98 -16.39 3.50
N LEU A 174 -7.22 -16.26 3.98
CA LEU A 174 -7.68 -16.90 5.21
C LEU A 174 -7.64 -18.44 5.10
N GLY A 175 -8.06 -18.99 3.95
CA GLY A 175 -7.98 -20.42 3.66
C GLY A 175 -6.53 -20.93 3.64
N ARG A 176 -5.62 -20.19 2.98
CA ARG A 176 -4.17 -20.48 2.94
C ARG A 176 -3.56 -20.48 4.34
N TRP A 177 -3.89 -19.47 5.14
CA TRP A 177 -3.43 -19.37 6.53
C TRP A 177 -3.91 -20.56 7.40
N ARG A 178 -5.09 -21.10 7.11
CA ARG A 178 -5.62 -22.32 7.75
C ARG A 178 -5.15 -23.63 7.12
N GLY A 179 -4.30 -23.60 6.11
CA GLY A 179 -3.81 -24.80 5.42
C GLY A 179 -4.88 -25.50 4.57
N LEU A 180 -5.96 -24.81 4.19
CA LEU A 180 -6.99 -25.38 3.33
C LEU A 180 -6.52 -25.41 1.87
N PRO A 181 -6.90 -26.46 1.11
CA PRO A 181 -6.69 -26.47 -0.33
C PRO A 181 -7.50 -25.35 -0.98
N VAL A 182 -6.82 -24.34 -1.54
CA VAL A 182 -7.46 -23.27 -2.32
C VAL A 182 -7.71 -23.77 -3.73
N TRP A 183 -8.94 -23.59 -4.22
CA TRP A 183 -9.35 -23.98 -5.55
C TRP A 183 -8.68 -23.09 -6.60
N GLY A 184 -7.92 -23.67 -7.54
CA GLY A 184 -7.80 -23.10 -8.89
C GLY A 184 -6.44 -22.66 -9.45
N ALA A 185 -5.30 -22.59 -8.74
CA ALA A 185 -3.99 -22.40 -9.39
C ALA A 185 -2.77 -22.56 -8.47
N THR A 186 -1.74 -23.28 -8.95
CA THR A 186 -0.40 -23.51 -8.33
C THR A 186 -0.45 -24.10 -6.92
N PRO A 187 0.55 -24.86 -6.45
CA PRO A 187 0.47 -25.45 -5.11
C PRO A 187 0.20 -24.32 -4.10
N PRO A 188 -0.84 -24.46 -3.24
CA PRO A 188 -1.11 -23.47 -2.21
C PRO A 188 0.16 -23.26 -1.38
N PRO A 189 0.41 -22.04 -0.87
CA PRO A 189 1.53 -21.82 0.04
C PRO A 189 1.47 -22.87 1.15
N SER A 190 2.62 -23.47 1.46
CA SER A 190 2.71 -24.34 2.61
C SER A 190 2.45 -23.54 3.89
N ILE A 191 2.11 -24.23 4.98
CA ILE A 191 2.04 -23.59 6.32
C ILE A 191 3.37 -22.89 6.62
N SER A 192 4.50 -23.51 6.25
CA SER A 192 5.83 -22.93 6.39
C SER A 192 5.99 -21.61 5.62
N ASP A 193 5.40 -21.49 4.41
CA ASP A 193 5.45 -20.23 3.67
C ASP A 193 4.63 -19.14 4.34
N CYS A 194 3.47 -19.50 4.91
CA CYS A 194 2.65 -18.56 5.68
C CYS A 194 3.40 -18.09 6.93
N GLU A 195 4.05 -19.00 7.66
CA GLU A 195 4.88 -18.69 8.82
C GLU A 195 6.06 -17.78 8.46
N LYS A 196 6.74 -18.01 7.32
CA LYS A 196 7.81 -17.12 6.83
C LYS A 196 7.30 -15.71 6.56
N TYR A 197 6.13 -15.57 5.93
CA TYR A 197 5.48 -14.27 5.73
C TYR A 197 5.14 -13.60 7.05
N MET A 198 4.54 -14.31 7.99
CA MET A 198 4.21 -13.75 9.31
C MET A 198 5.47 -13.38 10.09
N ALA A 199 6.54 -14.17 10.03
CA ALA A 199 7.82 -13.84 10.64
C ALA A 199 8.44 -12.57 10.02
N LEU A 200 8.35 -12.41 8.70
CA LEU A 200 8.75 -11.20 8.02
C LEU A 200 7.93 -9.98 8.49
N LEU A 201 6.61 -10.11 8.59
CA LEU A 201 5.76 -9.03 9.08
C LEU A 201 6.07 -8.68 10.54
N ARG A 202 6.20 -9.68 11.44
CA ARG A 202 6.60 -9.48 12.85
C ARG A 202 7.95 -8.77 12.99
N SER A 203 8.86 -8.94 12.03
CA SER A 203 10.14 -8.23 12.04
C SER A 203 9.99 -6.73 11.84
N LEU A 204 8.88 -6.24 11.28
CA LEU A 204 8.62 -4.82 11.03
C LEU A 204 8.39 -4.00 12.31
N ASP A 205 7.90 -4.64 13.38
CA ASP A 205 7.70 -4.02 14.70
C ASP A 205 8.89 -4.25 15.65
N SER A 206 9.89 -5.01 15.22
CA SER A 206 11.10 -5.22 16.02
C SER A 206 11.89 -3.92 16.17
N PRO A 207 12.30 -3.52 17.38
CA PRO A 207 13.14 -2.33 17.57
C PRO A 207 14.51 -2.47 16.88
N GLU A 208 15.05 -3.69 16.80
CA GLU A 208 16.38 -3.94 16.22
C GLU A 208 16.36 -4.19 14.72
N LYS A 209 15.28 -4.79 14.18
CA LYS A 209 15.20 -5.20 12.77
C LYS A 209 14.11 -4.50 11.95
N GLY A 210 13.17 -3.83 12.61
CA GLY A 210 12.00 -3.18 12.01
C GLY A 210 12.17 -1.70 11.75
N PHE A 211 11.05 -1.01 11.54
CA PHE A 211 11.03 0.42 11.25
C PHE A 211 11.62 1.25 12.41
N ALA A 212 12.15 2.43 12.08
CA ALA A 212 12.60 3.38 13.09
C ALA A 212 11.45 3.81 14.04
N TYR A 213 11.82 4.19 15.27
CA TYR A 213 10.84 4.69 16.23
C TYR A 213 10.13 5.94 15.69
N GLY A 214 8.80 6.00 15.87
CA GLY A 214 7.97 7.13 15.43
C GLY A 214 7.47 7.04 13.99
N VAL A 215 7.83 6.00 13.22
CA VAL A 215 7.23 5.74 11.91
C VAL A 215 5.79 5.27 12.10
N ALA A 216 4.84 6.03 11.58
CA ALA A 216 3.43 5.66 11.59
C ALA A 216 3.19 4.53 10.59
N LYS A 217 2.72 3.39 11.08
CA LYS A 217 2.41 2.19 10.28
C LYS A 217 0.90 2.05 10.13
N LYS A 218 0.45 1.80 8.91
CA LYS A 218 -0.94 1.51 8.59
C LYS A 218 -1.04 0.27 7.71
N MET A 219 -2.01 -0.58 7.98
CA MET A 219 -2.35 -1.70 7.12
C MET A 219 -3.81 -1.56 6.69
N PHE A 220 -4.08 -1.70 5.40
CA PHE A 220 -5.42 -1.76 4.84
C PHE A 220 -5.67 -3.16 4.30
N LEU A 221 -6.77 -3.77 4.73
CA LEU A 221 -7.28 -5.03 4.19
C LEU A 221 -8.61 -4.76 3.50
N ASP A 222 -8.66 -5.00 2.20
CA ASP A 222 -9.90 -5.04 1.44
C ASP A 222 -10.44 -6.48 1.48
N THR A 223 -11.44 -6.71 2.32
CA THR A 223 -12.16 -7.98 2.41
C THR A 223 -13.34 -8.01 1.43
N GLY A 224 -13.71 -6.85 0.88
CA GLY A 224 -14.89 -6.61 0.08
C GLY A 224 -16.19 -6.86 0.84
N LEU A 225 -16.17 -6.93 2.18
CA LEU A 225 -17.36 -7.23 2.97
C LEU A 225 -18.33 -6.06 2.92
N TRP A 226 -17.85 -4.83 3.00
CA TRP A 226 -18.71 -3.66 3.07
C TRP A 226 -19.48 -3.36 1.78
N THR A 227 -18.93 -3.76 0.63
CA THR A 227 -19.57 -3.58 -0.68
C THR A 227 -20.65 -4.63 -0.97
N ARG A 228 -20.75 -5.69 -0.15
CA ARG A 228 -21.76 -6.76 -0.29
C ARG A 228 -23.12 -6.32 0.23
N SER A 229 -24.19 -6.85 -0.39
CA SER A 229 -25.55 -6.74 0.13
C SER A 229 -25.68 -7.42 1.52
N PRO A 230 -26.69 -7.08 2.33
CA PRO A 230 -26.87 -7.69 3.64
C PRO A 230 -26.93 -9.23 3.62
N LEU A 231 -27.61 -9.82 2.63
CA LEU A 231 -27.70 -11.28 2.49
C LEU A 231 -26.34 -11.90 2.12
N GLU A 232 -25.60 -11.27 1.20
CA GLU A 232 -24.25 -11.72 0.83
C GLU A 232 -23.28 -11.62 2.01
N LYS A 233 -23.39 -10.56 2.84
CA LYS A 233 -22.63 -10.43 4.09
C LYS A 233 -22.93 -11.60 5.04
N LEU A 234 -24.21 -11.93 5.26
CA LEU A 234 -24.61 -13.07 6.08
C LEU A 234 -24.02 -14.40 5.55
N MET A 235 -24.15 -14.65 4.25
CA MET A 235 -23.63 -15.87 3.62
C MET A 235 -22.10 -15.93 3.70
N TRP A 236 -21.44 -14.79 3.54
CA TRP A 236 -20.00 -14.67 3.72
C TRP A 236 -19.60 -15.00 5.16
N LEU A 237 -20.21 -14.37 6.15
CA LEU A 237 -19.90 -14.59 7.56
C LEU A 237 -20.15 -16.04 7.95
N ARG A 238 -21.26 -16.65 7.55
CA ARG A 238 -21.52 -18.08 7.78
C ARG A 238 -20.43 -18.99 7.23
N ARG A 239 -19.95 -18.70 6.02
CA ARG A 239 -18.94 -19.51 5.36
C ARG A 239 -17.55 -19.32 5.96
N TRP A 240 -17.20 -18.11 6.39
CA TRP A 240 -15.82 -17.75 6.72
C TRP A 240 -15.54 -17.53 8.20
N LEU A 241 -16.56 -17.24 9.02
CA LEU A 241 -16.43 -17.09 10.47
C LEU A 241 -15.82 -18.32 11.17
N PRO A 242 -16.10 -19.58 10.75
CA PRO A 242 -15.44 -20.76 11.31
C PRO A 242 -13.90 -20.77 11.16
N PHE A 243 -13.35 -19.98 10.24
CA PHE A 243 -11.90 -19.85 10.06
C PHE A 243 -11.29 -18.76 10.94
N HIS A 244 -12.09 -18.10 11.79
CA HIS A 244 -11.71 -17.02 12.71
C HIS A 244 -11.01 -15.84 11.99
N PRO A 245 -11.68 -15.15 11.07
CA PRO A 245 -11.11 -14.01 10.35
C PRO A 245 -10.69 -12.87 11.29
N GLN A 246 -11.37 -12.73 12.43
CA GLN A 246 -11.00 -11.77 13.46
C GLN A 246 -9.63 -12.09 14.09
N TRP A 247 -9.38 -13.36 14.39
CA TRP A 247 -8.09 -13.77 14.96
C TRP A 247 -6.96 -13.56 13.93
N PHE A 248 -7.21 -13.86 12.66
CA PHE A 248 -6.25 -13.55 11.60
C PHE A 248 -5.95 -12.04 11.51
N ALA A 249 -6.97 -11.18 11.59
CA ALA A 249 -6.79 -9.73 11.62
C ALA A 249 -5.98 -9.25 12.84
N GLU A 250 -6.25 -9.82 14.02
CA GLU A 250 -5.48 -9.56 15.24
C GLU A 250 -4.01 -9.95 15.07
N GLU A 251 -3.75 -11.15 14.55
CA GLU A 251 -2.40 -11.64 14.32
C GLU A 251 -1.63 -10.76 13.32
N LEU A 252 -2.30 -10.27 12.28
CA LEU A 252 -1.73 -9.32 11.33
C LEU A 252 -1.41 -7.97 12.01
N ASN A 253 -2.30 -7.44 12.85
CA ASN A 253 -2.02 -6.18 13.57
C ASN A 253 -0.87 -6.35 14.56
N HIS A 254 -0.81 -7.46 15.30
CA HIS A 254 0.33 -7.78 16.17
C HIS A 254 1.63 -7.95 15.39
N ALA A 255 1.57 -8.50 14.17
CA ALA A 255 2.76 -8.65 13.35
C ALA A 255 3.28 -7.30 12.83
N VAL A 256 2.42 -6.44 12.29
CA VAL A 256 2.85 -5.18 11.65
C VAL A 256 2.99 -4.03 12.66
N GLY A 257 2.16 -4.02 13.71
CA GLY A 257 1.95 -2.89 14.61
C GLY A 257 1.14 -1.75 13.98
N GLY A 258 0.91 -0.68 14.74
CA GLY A 258 0.20 0.51 14.25
C GLY A 258 -1.30 0.28 14.02
N GLU A 259 -1.84 0.89 12.96
CA GLU A 259 -3.28 0.84 12.65
C GLU A 259 -3.61 -0.25 11.63
N LEU A 260 -4.67 -1.02 11.89
CA LEU A 260 -5.28 -1.94 10.93
C LEU A 260 -6.67 -1.46 10.55
N TRP A 261 -6.85 -1.18 9.26
CA TRP A 261 -8.10 -0.78 8.64
C TRP A 261 -8.63 -1.93 7.78
N MET A 262 -9.89 -2.30 7.95
CA MET A 262 -10.56 -3.27 7.09
C MET A 262 -11.72 -2.59 6.38
N ASP A 263 -11.69 -2.57 5.05
CA ASP A 263 -12.72 -1.95 4.21
C ASP A 263 -13.11 -0.52 4.64
N GLY A 264 -12.11 0.27 5.05
CA GLY A 264 -12.29 1.66 5.50
C GLY A 264 -12.66 1.84 6.97
N VAL A 265 -12.78 0.76 7.75
CA VAL A 265 -13.06 0.80 9.19
C VAL A 265 -11.80 0.52 10.00
N LEU A 266 -11.47 1.38 10.97
CA LEU A 266 -10.35 1.15 11.90
C LEU A 266 -10.71 0.05 12.88
N CYS A 267 -10.04 -1.10 12.77
CA CYS A 267 -10.38 -2.31 13.54
C CYS A 267 -9.45 -2.53 14.71
N TYR A 268 -8.15 -2.26 14.53
CA TYR A 268 -7.14 -2.37 15.58
C TYR A 268 -6.20 -1.17 15.53
N LYS A 269 -5.73 -0.78 16.71
CA LYS A 269 -4.70 0.25 16.88
C LYS A 269 -3.74 -0.19 17.98
N ASP A 270 -2.49 -0.38 17.62
CA ASP A 270 -1.39 -0.73 18.53
C ASP A 270 -1.72 -1.99 19.38
N GLY A 271 -2.24 -3.03 18.73
CA GLY A 271 -2.65 -4.29 19.37
C GLY A 271 -4.02 -4.24 20.08
N VAL A 272 -4.63 -3.06 20.21
CA VAL A 272 -5.94 -2.91 20.84
C VAL A 272 -7.04 -3.01 19.79
N LYS A 273 -8.00 -3.92 20.00
CA LYS A 273 -9.22 -4.00 19.20
C LYS A 273 -10.09 -2.77 19.43
N ILE A 274 -10.42 -2.07 18.35
CA ILE A 274 -11.29 -0.90 18.33
C ILE A 274 -12.69 -1.28 17.85
N GLU A 275 -12.77 -2.05 16.76
CA GLU A 275 -14.02 -2.37 16.09
C GLU A 275 -13.99 -3.80 15.54
N ASP A 276 -15.10 -4.52 15.69
CA ASP A 276 -15.29 -5.84 15.07
C ASP A 276 -16.07 -5.69 13.75
N VAL A 277 -15.39 -5.93 12.63
CA VAL A 277 -15.98 -5.85 11.29
C VAL A 277 -16.77 -7.12 10.95
N PHE A 278 -16.55 -8.21 11.68
CA PHE A 278 -17.23 -9.48 11.46
C PHE A 278 -18.40 -9.71 12.45
N ASP A 279 -18.77 -8.69 13.21
CA ASP A 279 -19.87 -8.76 14.18
C ASP A 279 -21.24 -8.90 13.49
N MET A 280 -21.82 -10.08 13.63
CA MET A 280 -23.13 -10.45 13.10
C MET A 280 -24.27 -9.61 13.69
N SER A 281 -24.09 -9.02 14.89
CA SER A 281 -25.09 -8.16 15.52
C SER A 281 -25.34 -6.86 14.75
N LYS A 282 -24.42 -6.48 13.85
CA LYS A 282 -24.53 -5.32 12.98
C LYS A 282 -25.39 -5.58 11.73
N LEU A 283 -25.77 -6.83 11.47
CA LEU A 283 -26.71 -7.16 10.39
C LEU A 283 -28.14 -6.76 10.76
N PRO A 284 -29.02 -6.48 9.79
CA PRO A 284 -30.46 -6.31 10.04
C PRO A 284 -31.07 -7.47 10.84
N ARG A 285 -31.98 -7.16 11.78
CA ARG A 285 -32.59 -8.15 12.69
C ARG A 285 -33.16 -9.40 11.99
N PHE A 286 -33.80 -9.24 10.83
CA PHE A 286 -34.35 -10.38 10.09
C PHE A 286 -33.25 -11.37 9.62
N LEU A 287 -32.05 -10.88 9.31
CA LEU A 287 -30.90 -11.73 8.96
C LEU A 287 -30.26 -12.35 10.20
N GLN A 288 -30.31 -11.68 11.35
CA GLN A 288 -29.86 -12.27 12.62
C GLN A 288 -30.72 -13.48 12.98
N ASN A 289 -32.05 -13.40 12.78
CA ASN A 289 -32.96 -14.52 13.01
C ASN A 289 -32.67 -15.70 12.05
N ILE A 290 -32.42 -15.40 10.76
CA ILE A 290 -31.99 -16.43 9.81
C ILE A 290 -30.68 -17.07 10.29
N ALA A 291 -29.74 -16.26 10.81
CA ALA A 291 -28.46 -16.72 11.34
C ALA A 291 -28.62 -17.75 12.46
N THR A 292 -29.53 -17.51 13.40
CA THR A 292 -29.77 -18.32 14.60
C THR A 292 -30.62 -19.56 14.35
N GLU A 293 -31.62 -19.49 13.45
CA GLU A 293 -32.51 -20.61 13.12
C GLU A 293 -31.78 -21.81 12.49
N THR A 294 -30.72 -21.55 11.71
CA THR A 294 -29.95 -22.64 11.09
C THR A 294 -28.93 -23.27 12.05
N ALA A 295 -28.54 -22.59 13.14
CA ALA A 295 -27.65 -23.14 14.17
C ALA A 295 -28.38 -24.13 15.10
N THR A 296 -29.71 -24.14 15.11
CA THR A 296 -30.53 -25.05 15.91
C THR A 296 -30.93 -26.34 15.16
N GLN A 297 -30.61 -26.43 13.85
CA GLN A 297 -30.95 -27.56 12.99
C GLN A 297 -29.74 -28.44 12.59
N ALA A 298 -28.54 -28.11 13.05
CA ALA A 298 -27.29 -28.86 12.82
C ALA A 298 -26.78 -29.47 14.13
#